data_AF-A0AAU9MN73-F1
#
_entry.id   AF-A0AAU9MN73-F1
#
_cell.length_a   1.000
_cell.length_b   1.000
_cell.length_c   1.000
_cell.angle_alpha   90.00
_cell.angle_beta   90.00
_cell.angle_gamma   90.00
#
_symmetry.space_group_name_H-M   'P 1'
#
loop_
_entity.id
_entity.type
_entity.pdbx_description
1 polymer ?
#
loop_
_entity_poly.entity_id
_entity_poly.type
_entity_poly.pdbx_seq_one_letter_code
_entity_poly.pdbx_strand_id
1 'polypeptide(L)'
;MRGSFILLFLLVSGCLCYGNAKNVEVVGIGECADCKENNIDTIHAVSGLRVTIDCKLEDGKFQTRGVGKLNEEGHFNLSPQEF
;
A
#
# COMPACT_ATOMS: atom_id res chain seq x y z
N MET A 1 9.43 -47.57 15.19
CA MET A 1 8.33 -46.89 14.46
C MET A 1 7.79 -45.62 15.14
N ARG A 2 8.05 -45.36 16.44
CA ARG A 2 7.49 -44.20 17.17
C ARG A 2 8.22 -42.86 16.94
N GLY A 3 9.52 -42.87 16.58
CA GLY A 3 10.31 -41.64 16.38
C GLY A 3 10.18 -40.98 15.00
N SER A 4 9.89 -41.77 13.95
CA SER A 4 9.77 -41.29 12.56
C SER A 4 8.53 -40.39 12.37
N PHE A 5 7.43 -40.74 13.04
CA PHE A 5 6.18 -39.98 13.00
C PHE A 5 6.33 -38.59 13.67
N ILE A 6 7.14 -38.50 14.74
CA ILE A 6 7.40 -37.24 15.45
C ILE A 6 8.25 -36.30 14.59
N LEU A 7 9.26 -36.81 13.87
CA LEU A 7 10.03 -36.01 12.91
C LEU A 7 9.17 -35.46 11.77
N LEU A 8 8.23 -36.29 11.28
CA LEU A 8 7.33 -35.88 10.20
C LEU A 8 6.38 -34.75 10.65
N PHE A 9 5.86 -34.82 11.88
CA PHE A 9 5.05 -33.75 12.47
C PHE A 9 5.84 -32.45 12.70
N LEU A 10 7.13 -32.54 13.09
CA LEU A 10 8.00 -31.38 13.27
C LEU A 10 8.34 -30.70 11.93
N LEU A 11 8.53 -31.46 10.85
CA LEU A 11 8.77 -30.92 9.51
C LEU A 11 7.53 -30.19 8.96
N VAL A 12 6.33 -30.73 9.18
CA VAL A 12 5.07 -30.11 8.74
C VAL A 12 4.77 -28.82 9.50
N SER A 13 5.12 -28.74 10.79
CA SER A 13 4.91 -27.54 11.60
C SER A 13 5.89 -26.40 11.27
N GLY A 14 7.09 -26.70 10.78
CA GLY A 14 8.05 -25.69 10.30
C GLY A 14 7.62 -24.96 9.02
N CYS A 15 6.89 -25.62 8.11
CA CYS A 15 6.44 -25.02 6.85
C CYS A 15 5.24 -24.05 7.00
N LEU A 16 4.48 -24.15 8.09
CA LEU A 16 3.27 -23.34 8.31
C LEU A 16 3.54 -22.01 9.03
N CYS A 17 4.78 -21.77 9.45
CA CYS A 17 5.20 -20.53 10.11
C CYS A 17 5.83 -19.52 9.13
N TYR A 18 5.18 -19.25 7.99
CA TYR A 18 5.51 -18.09 7.15
C TYR A 18 4.60 -16.92 7.57
N GLY A 19 4.87 -16.41 8.78
CA GLY A 19 4.05 -15.38 9.43
C GLY A 19 4.63 -13.98 9.26
N ASN A 20 3.77 -13.08 8.75
CA ASN A 20 3.85 -11.62 8.66
C ASN A 20 4.46 -11.03 7.38
N ALA A 21 3.72 -11.16 6.27
CA ALA A 21 3.67 -10.07 5.31
C ALA A 21 3.19 -8.81 6.05
N LYS A 22 4.10 -7.86 6.31
CA LYS A 22 3.72 -6.57 6.85
C LYS A 22 2.99 -5.80 5.75
N ASN A 23 1.66 -5.87 5.78
CA ASN A 23 0.84 -5.07 4.90
C ASN A 23 0.91 -3.62 5.39
N VAL A 24 1.59 -2.76 4.62
CA VAL A 24 1.58 -1.32 4.84
C VAL A 24 0.51 -0.73 3.95
N GLU A 25 -0.36 0.09 4.53
CA GLU A 25 -1.33 0.90 3.79
C GLU A 25 -0.92 2.37 3.89
N VAL A 26 -0.99 3.05 2.74
CA VAL A 26 -0.82 4.50 2.68
C VAL A 26 -2.19 5.11 2.42
N VAL A 27 -2.66 5.86 3.41
CA VAL A 27 -3.94 6.56 3.38
C VAL A 27 -3.70 8.07 3.41
N GLY A 28 -4.52 8.82 2.68
CA GLY A 28 -4.43 10.27 2.68
C GLY A 28 -5.57 10.94 1.93
N ILE A 29 -5.55 12.27 1.93
CA ILE A 29 -6.53 13.13 1.26
C ILE A 29 -5.79 14.15 0.38
N GLY A 30 -6.30 14.37 -0.83
CA GLY A 30 -5.89 15.47 -1.69
C GLY A 30 -6.98 16.53 -1.72
N GLU A 31 -6.62 17.77 -1.36
CA GLU A 31 -7.54 18.90 -1.30
C GLU A 31 -7.18 19.95 -2.37
N CYS A 32 -8.21 20.65 -2.85
CA CYS A 32 -8.05 21.79 -3.73
C CYS A 32 -8.01 23.08 -2.90
N ALA A 33 -6.87 23.79 -2.94
CA ALA A 33 -6.61 24.92 -2.05
C ALA A 33 -7.51 26.15 -2.29
N ASP A 34 -7.97 26.33 -3.53
CA ASP A 34 -8.62 27.55 -4.01
C ASP A 34 -9.97 27.29 -4.74
N CYS A 35 -10.48 26.06 -4.70
CA CYS A 35 -11.73 25.70 -5.37
C CYS A 35 -12.91 26.57 -4.90
N LYS A 36 -12.97 26.90 -3.60
CA LYS A 36 -14.02 27.76 -3.04
C LYS A 36 -13.97 29.19 -3.59
N GLU A 37 -12.78 29.75 -3.79
CA GLU A 37 -12.61 31.10 -4.34
C GLU A 37 -13.00 31.15 -5.81
N ASN A 38 -12.73 30.08 -6.54
CA ASN A 38 -12.96 29.98 -7.98
C ASN A 38 -14.31 29.35 -8.37
N ASN A 39 -15.19 29.05 -7.41
CA ASN A 39 -16.48 28.35 -7.63
C ASN A 39 -16.32 27.01 -8.37
N ILE A 40 -15.26 26.27 -8.05
CA ILE A 40 -14.98 24.94 -8.61
C ILE A 40 -15.52 23.88 -7.66
N ASP A 41 -16.27 22.91 -8.21
CA ASP A 41 -16.66 21.72 -7.47
C ASP A 41 -15.43 20.85 -7.18
N THR A 42 -15.24 20.48 -5.91
CA THR A 42 -14.10 19.66 -5.47
C THR A 42 -14.01 18.33 -6.22
N ILE A 43 -15.15 17.72 -6.58
CA ILE A 43 -15.19 16.44 -7.31
C ILE A 43 -14.53 16.61 -8.68
N HIS A 44 -14.78 17.73 -9.37
CA HIS A 44 -14.16 18.02 -10.66
C HIS A 44 -12.65 18.29 -10.53
N ALA A 45 -12.22 18.91 -9.43
CA ALA A 45 -10.82 19.20 -9.19
C ALA A 45 -9.99 17.94 -8.89
N VAL A 46 -10.57 16.95 -8.21
CA VAL A 46 -9.88 15.70 -7.85
C VAL A 46 -10.09 14.57 -8.87
N SER A 47 -11.11 14.66 -9.74
CA SER A 47 -11.43 13.63 -10.71
C SER A 47 -10.26 13.36 -11.67
N GLY A 48 -9.86 12.08 -11.74
CA GLY A 48 -8.76 11.64 -12.59
C GLY A 48 -7.36 11.84 -12.02
N LEU A 49 -7.20 12.55 -10.89
CA LEU A 49 -5.92 12.66 -10.20
C LEU A 49 -5.48 11.31 -9.63
N ARG A 50 -4.16 11.13 -9.56
CA ARG A 50 -3.51 9.94 -9.02
C ARG A 50 -2.36 10.35 -8.12
N VAL A 51 -2.09 9.54 -7.11
CA VAL A 51 -0.91 9.66 -6.26
C VAL A 51 0.07 8.55 -6.58
N THR A 52 1.36 8.85 -6.52
CA THR A 52 2.44 7.87 -6.56
C THR A 52 3.17 7.87 -5.22
N ILE A 53 3.52 6.69 -4.72
CA ILE A 53 4.39 6.52 -3.56
C ILE A 53 5.75 6.13 -4.08
N ASP A 54 6.68 7.07 -4.05
CA ASP A 54 8.05 6.86 -4.47
C ASP A 54 8.97 6.74 -3.24
N CYS A 55 9.66 5.61 -3.13
CA CYS A 55 10.60 5.35 -2.05
C CYS A 55 12.03 5.56 -2.55
N LYS A 56 12.84 6.26 -1.75
CA LYS A 56 14.28 6.37 -2.00
C LYS A 56 14.97 5.06 -1.59
N LEU A 57 15.69 4.45 -2.51
CA LEU A 57 16.47 3.24 -2.31
C LEU A 57 17.85 3.55 -1.71
N GLU A 58 18.55 2.51 -1.28
CA GLU A 58 19.92 2.62 -0.74
C GLU A 58 20.90 3.23 -1.74
N ASP A 59 20.70 2.98 -3.04
CA ASP A 59 21.50 3.56 -4.13
C ASP A 59 21.16 5.03 -4.42
N GLY A 60 20.22 5.60 -3.65
CA GLY A 60 19.79 6.99 -3.74
C GLY A 60 18.75 7.27 -4.81
N LYS A 61 18.37 6.29 -5.65
CA LYS A 61 17.33 6.47 -6.66
C LYS A 61 15.95 6.32 -6.05
N PHE A 62 14.95 6.90 -6.72
CA PHE A 62 13.55 6.72 -6.35
C PHE A 62 12.92 5.59 -7.17
N GLN A 63 12.12 4.77 -6.50
CA GLN A 63 11.30 3.73 -7.13
C GLN A 63 9.85 3.89 -6.71
N THR A 64 8.95 3.91 -7.69
CA THR A 64 7.51 3.87 -7.44
C THR A 64 7.12 2.53 -6.85
N ARG A 65 6.64 2.55 -5.62
CA ARG A 65 6.11 1.39 -4.90
C ARG A 65 4.60 1.31 -4.99
N GLY A 66 3.90 2.41 -5.22
CA GLY A 66 2.43 2.38 -5.25
C GLY A 66 1.83 3.47 -6.11
N VAL A 67 0.65 3.19 -6.68
CA VAL A 67 -0.12 4.18 -7.41
C VAL A 67 -1.59 4.09 -7.01
N GLY A 68 -2.14 5.18 -6.49
CA GLY A 68 -3.51 5.28 -5.99
C GLY A 68 -4.33 6.28 -6.80
N LYS A 69 -5.65 6.09 -6.84
CA LYS A 69 -6.59 7.10 -7.35
C LYS A 69 -7.26 7.78 -6.16
N LEU A 70 -7.60 9.05 -6.32
CA LEU A 70 -8.47 9.73 -5.38
C LEU A 70 -9.92 9.34 -5.69
N ASN A 71 -10.75 9.18 -4.66
CA ASN A 71 -12.20 9.08 -4.79
C ASN A 71 -12.82 10.49 -4.94
N GLU A 72 -14.15 10.56 -5.01
CA GLU A 72 -14.89 11.82 -5.19
C GLU A 72 -14.70 12.80 -4.03
N GLU A 73 -14.32 12.30 -2.85
CA GLU A 73 -14.02 13.09 -1.64
C GLU A 73 -12.54 13.50 -1.55
N GLY A 74 -11.71 13.08 -2.52
CA GLY A 74 -10.27 13.31 -2.52
C GLY A 74 -9.45 12.29 -1.71
N HIS A 75 -10.08 11.27 -1.12
CA HIS A 75 -9.41 10.23 -0.35
C HIS A 75 -8.69 9.22 -1.25
N PHE A 76 -7.53 8.74 -0.81
CA PHE A 76 -6.86 7.58 -1.40
C PHE A 76 -6.44 6.58 -0.31
N ASN A 77 -6.54 5.29 -0.63
CA ASN A 77 -5.92 4.19 0.12
C ASN A 77 -5.24 3.26 -0.89
N LEU A 78 -3.96 3.00 -0.70
CA LEU A 78 -3.19 2.08 -1.53
C LEU A 78 -2.20 1.28 -0.69
N SER A 79 -1.96 0.03 -1.09
CA SER A 79 -0.89 -0.79 -0.55
C SER A 79 0.32 -0.70 -1.47
N PRO A 80 1.49 -0.22 -1.00
CA PRO A 80 2.71 -0.26 -1.79
C PRO A 80 3.10 -1.71 -2.10
N GLN A 81 3.64 -1.93 -3.29
CA GLN A 81 4.38 -3.13 -3.67
C GLN A 81 5.56 -3.29 -2.70
N GLU A 82 5.91 -4.55 -2.41
CA GLU A 82 6.88 -4.99 -1.39
C GLU A 82 8.11 -4.06 -1.25
N PHE A 83 8.59 -3.88 -0.01
CA PHE A 83 9.72 -3.01 0.35
C PHE A 83 11.06 -3.57 -0.12
#